data_AF-A0A955EX07-F1
#
_entry.id   AF-A0A955EX07-F1
#
_cell.length_a   1.000
_cell.length_b   1.000
_cell.length_c   1.000
_cell.angle_alpha   90.00
_cell.angle_beta   90.00
_cell.angle_gamma   90.00
#
_symmetry.space_group_name_H-M   'P 1'
#
loop_
_entity.id
_entity.type
_entity.pdbx_description
1 polymer ?
#
loop_
_entity_poly.entity_id
_entity_poly.type
_entity_poly.pdbx_seq_one_letter_code
_entity_poly.pdbx_strand_id
1 'polypeptide(L)' 'MGKPKKRTSPRATGARRSHLIVKLARAVNKKSPVKAYTTRRESGKTLAAKAGK' A
#
# COMPACT_ATOMS: atom_id res chain seq x y z
N MET A 1 -8.07 9.29 -26.95
CA MET A 1 -7.68 9.78 -25.62
C MET A 1 -6.96 11.12 -25.78
N GLY A 2 -7.48 12.19 -25.21
CA GLY A 2 -6.86 13.51 -25.31
C GLY A 2 -5.54 13.58 -24.55
N LYS A 3 -4.50 14.19 -25.15
CA LYS A 3 -3.23 14.44 -24.46
C LYS A 3 -3.48 15.45 -23.33
N PRO A 4 -2.98 15.21 -22.10
CA PRO A 4 -3.14 16.15 -21.01
C PRO A 4 -2.40 17.46 -21.32
N LYS A 5 -3.06 18.59 -21.08
CA LYS A 5 -2.49 19.93 -21.31
C LYS A 5 -1.25 20.21 -20.45
N LYS A 6 -1.19 19.61 -19.25
CA LYS A 6 -0.11 19.77 -18.28
C LYS A 6 0.26 18.42 -17.67
N ARG A 7 1.53 18.29 -17.24
CA ARG A 7 1.99 17.11 -16.51
C ARG A 7 1.33 17.06 -15.14
N THR A 8 0.91 15.87 -14.70
CA THR A 8 0.45 15.70 -13.32
C THR A 8 1.64 15.83 -12.35
N SER A 9 1.45 16.52 -11.24
CA SER A 9 2.42 16.54 -10.15
C SER A 9 2.74 15.13 -9.60
N PRO A 10 3.95 14.92 -9.06
CA PRO A 10 4.33 13.66 -8.42
C PRO A 10 3.37 13.27 -7.28
N ARG A 11 2.94 14.25 -6.46
CA ARG A 11 2.00 14.03 -5.35
C ARG A 11 0.66 13.47 -5.83
N ALA A 12 0.06 14.07 -6.84
CA ALA A 12 -1.23 13.61 -7.36
C ALA A 12 -1.12 12.25 -8.05
N THR A 13 0.02 11.95 -8.68
CA THR A 13 0.28 10.62 -9.24
C THR A 13 0.41 9.55 -8.15
N GLY A 14 1.15 9.85 -7.08
CA GLY A 14 1.29 8.97 -5.91
C GLY A 14 -0.05 8.72 -5.21
N ALA A 15 -0.84 9.76 -4.98
CA ALA A 15 -2.16 9.64 -4.36
C ALA A 15 -3.11 8.75 -5.19
N ARG A 16 -3.15 8.94 -6.52
CA ARG A 16 -3.95 8.08 -7.40
C ARG A 16 -3.49 6.63 -7.38
N ARG A 17 -2.18 6.37 -7.27
CA ARG A 17 -1.61 5.01 -7.25
C ARG A 17 -1.58 4.36 -5.87
N SER A 18 -2.00 5.06 -4.82
CA SER A 18 -1.97 4.54 -3.43
C SER A 18 -2.73 3.22 -3.25
N HIS A 19 -3.89 3.07 -3.90
CA HIS A 19 -4.70 1.86 -3.83
C HIS A 19 -3.98 0.62 -4.41
N LEU A 20 -3.15 0.80 -5.44
CA LEU A 20 -2.36 -0.28 -6.05
C LEU A 20 -1.30 -0.79 -5.06
N ILE A 21 -0.65 0.13 -4.35
CA ILE A 21 0.38 -0.19 -3.34
C ILE A 21 -0.25 -0.99 -2.19
N VAL A 22 -1.42 -0.56 -1.70
CA VAL A 22 -2.14 -1.28 -0.64
C VAL A 22 -2.58 -2.67 -1.10
N LYS A 23 -3.12 -2.78 -2.32
CA LYS A 23 -3.57 -4.07 -2.86
C LYS A 23 -2.40 -5.05 -3.06
N LEU A 24 -1.27 -4.54 -3.53
CA LEU A 24 -0.03 -5.31 -3.68
C LEU A 24 0.48 -5.80 -2.33
N ALA A 25 0.59 -4.92 -1.34
CA ALA A 25 1.07 -5.28 0.00
C ALA A 25 0.20 -6.36 0.65
N ARG A 26 -1.13 -6.30 0.50
CA ARG A 26 -2.04 -7.36 0.98
C ARG A 26 -1.84 -8.69 0.25
N ALA A 27 -1.62 -8.65 -1.07
CA ALA A 27 -1.37 -9.85 -1.86
C ALA A 27 -0.03 -10.51 -1.49
N VAL A 28 1.03 -9.72 -1.28
CA VAL A 28 2.33 -10.19 -0.83
C VAL A 28 2.23 -10.81 0.56
N ASN A 29 1.57 -10.15 1.51
CA ASN A 29 1.36 -10.68 2.86
C ASN A 29 0.56 -11.99 2.89
N LYS A 30 -0.25 -12.28 1.86
CA LYS A 30 -1.00 -13.55 1.75
C LYS A 30 -0.16 -14.69 1.16
N LYS A 31 0.81 -14.39 0.30
CA LYS A 31 1.54 -15.39 -0.51
C LYS A 31 2.99 -15.60 -0.08
N SER A 32 3.61 -14.60 0.53
CA SER A 32 5.04 -14.58 0.84
C SER A 32 5.26 -14.58 2.35
N PRO A 33 6.34 -15.22 2.85
CA PRO A 33 6.77 -15.06 4.23
C PRO A 33 7.23 -13.61 4.54
N VAL A 34 7.47 -12.79 3.51
CA VAL A 34 7.90 -11.40 3.65
C VAL A 34 6.71 -10.49 3.97
N LYS A 35 6.79 -9.78 5.11
CA LYS A 35 5.79 -8.78 5.52
C LYS A 35 6.02 -7.45 4.81
N ALA A 36 5.11 -7.08 3.94
CA ALA A 36 5.04 -5.77 3.30
C ALA A 36 4.23 -4.78 4.16
N TYR A 37 4.81 -3.60 4.41
CA TYR A 37 4.13 -2.49 5.07
C TYR A 37 3.24 -1.75 4.07
N THR A 38 1.98 -1.58 4.44
CA THR A 38 0.90 -0.95 3.67
C THR A 38 0.89 0.57 3.87
N THR A 39 0.66 1.05 5.10
CA THR A 39 0.70 2.47 5.47
C THR A 39 1.37 2.69 6.82
N ARG A 40 1.86 3.92 7.05
CA ARG A 40 2.52 4.33 8.31
C ARG A 40 1.67 4.13 9.57
N ARG A 41 0.33 3.98 9.43
CA ARG A 41 -0.61 3.77 10.54
C ARG A 41 -1.20 2.36 10.63
N GLU A 42 -0.72 1.37 9.85
CA GLU A 42 -1.16 -0.03 10.04
C GLU A 42 -0.48 -0.71 11.24
N SER A 43 0.56 -0.08 11.82
CA SER A 43 1.19 -0.49 13.08
C SER A 43 0.33 -0.26 14.33
N GLY A 44 -0.82 0.41 14.22
CA GLY A 44 -1.73 0.66 15.35
C GLY A 44 -2.66 -0.51 15.70
N LYS A 45 -2.81 -1.50 14.82
CA LYS A 45 -3.40 -2.79 15.21
C LYS A 45 -2.25 -3.68 15.66
N THR A 46 -2.17 -3.94 16.96
CA THR A 46 -1.28 -4.91 17.58
C THR A 46 -1.51 -6.30 16.96
N LEU A 47 -0.85 -6.57 15.83
CA LEU A 47 -0.72 -7.92 15.26
C LEU A 47 0.10 -8.84 16.19
N ALA A 48 0.67 -8.30 17.26
CA ALA A 48 1.36 -9.02 18.33
C ALA A 48 0.46 -9.99 19.11
N ALA A 49 -0.88 -9.84 19.07
CA ALA A 49 -1.80 -10.72 19.79
C ALA A 49 -2.03 -12.11 19.15
N LYS A 50 -1.36 -12.45 18.04
CA LYS A 50 -1.51 -13.74 17.34
C LYS A 50 -0.25 -14.60 17.25
N ALA A 51 0.86 -14.21 17.88
CA ALA A 51 2.09 -14.99 17.93
C ALA A 51 2.29 -15.67 19.31
N GLY A 52 1.20 -16.22 19.86
CA GLY A 52 1.17 -16.81 21.19
C GLY A 52 0.07 -17.85 21.33
N LYS A 53 0.23 -18.97 20.61
CA LYS A 53 -0.21 -20.30 21.00
C LYS A 53 0.54 -21.32 20.16
#